data_AF-A0A484YXZ3-F1
#
_entry.id   AF-A0A484YXZ3-F1
#
_cell.length_a   1.000
_cell.length_b   1.000
_cell.length_c   1.000
_cell.angle_alpha   90.00
_cell.angle_beta   90.00
_cell.angle_gamma   90.00
#
_symmetry.space_group_name_H-M   'P 1'
#
loop_
_entity.id
_entity.type
_entity.pdbx_description
1 polymer ?
#
loop_
_entity_poly.entity_id
_entity_poly.type
_entity_poly.pdbx_seq_one_letter_code
_entity_poly.pdbx_strand_id
1 'polypeptide(L)'
;MNHVEHYHDWLRDAHAMEKQAESMLESMASRIDNYPDIRSRIEQHISETKRQISLLEEILDRNDISRSVLKDSMSKMAALGQSIGGMFPSDEIVKGSISGYVFEQF
;
A
#
# COMPACT_ATOMS: atom_id res chain seq x y z
N MET A 1 14.44 -20.67 10.45
CA MET A 1 14.69 -19.42 9.74
C MET A 1 15.93 -18.75 10.31
N ASN A 2 16.81 -18.19 9.49
CA ASN A 2 17.91 -17.33 9.94
C ASN A 2 17.54 -15.83 9.80
N HIS A 3 18.37 -14.92 10.29
CA HIS A 3 18.10 -13.47 10.25
C HIS A 3 17.95 -12.90 8.83
N VAL A 4 18.62 -13.49 7.84
CA VAL A 4 18.55 -13.06 6.43
C VAL A 4 17.20 -13.44 5.83
N GLU A 5 16.71 -14.65 6.10
CA GLU A 5 15.39 -15.09 5.65
C GLU A 5 14.27 -14.21 6.21
N HIS A 6 14.35 -13.86 7.50
CA HIS A 6 13.41 -12.91 8.12
C HIS A 6 13.47 -11.51 7.48
N TYR A 7 14.68 -11.00 7.23
CA TYR A 7 14.85 -9.73 6.54
C TYR A 7 14.22 -9.74 5.14
N HIS A 8 14.41 -10.84 4.39
CA HIS A 8 13.80 -10.99 3.07
C HIS A 8 12.27 -11.04 3.14
N ASP A 9 11.70 -11.76 4.11
CA ASP A 9 10.24 -11.79 4.30
C ASP A 9 9.68 -10.41 4.63
N TRP A 10 10.34 -9.64 5.52
CA TRP A 10 9.91 -8.28 5.84
C TRP A 10 9.98 -7.33 4.64
N LEU A 11 11.00 -7.45 3.78
CA LEU A 11 11.08 -6.66 2.55
C LEU A 11 9.92 -6.99 1.58
N ARG A 12 9.54 -8.26 1.47
CA ARG A 12 8.41 -8.69 0.64
C ARG A 12 7.08 -8.18 1.17
N ASP A 13 6.90 -8.27 2.49
CA ASP A 13 5.69 -7.81 3.16
C ASP A 13 5.55 -6.28 3.04
N ALA A 14 6.64 -5.53 3.25
CA ALA A 14 6.67 -4.09 3.01
C ALA A 14 6.32 -3.73 1.56
N HIS A 15 6.90 -4.43 0.58
CA HIS A 15 6.57 -4.18 -0.83
C HIS A 15 5.10 -4.49 -1.15
N ALA A 16 4.55 -5.57 -0.58
CA ALA A 16 3.14 -5.91 -0.75
C ALA A 16 2.22 -4.85 -0.09
N MET A 17 2.58 -4.35 1.09
CA MET A 17 1.86 -3.27 1.78
C MET A 17 1.82 -2.00 0.95
N GLU A 18 2.94 -1.56 0.41
CA GLU A 18 3.00 -0.34 -0.41
C GLU A 18 2.16 -0.47 -1.69
N LYS A 19 2.16 -1.64 -2.34
CA LYS A 19 1.31 -1.90 -3.52
C LYS A 19 -0.18 -1.92 -3.18
N GLN A 20 -0.54 -2.37 -1.97
CA GLN A 20 -1.90 -2.27 -1.47
C GLN A 20 -2.26 -0.80 -1.16
N ALA A 21 -1.36 -0.05 -0.53
CA ALA A 21 -1.52 1.37 -0.23
C ALA A 21 -1.77 2.18 -1.51
N GLU A 22 -0.97 1.95 -2.55
CA GLU A 22 -1.12 2.57 -3.87
C GLU A 22 -2.54 2.38 -4.41
N SER A 23 -3.02 1.13 -4.43
CA SER A 23 -4.36 0.80 -4.93
C SER A 23 -5.48 1.46 -4.11
N MET A 24 -5.31 1.51 -2.78
CA MET A 24 -6.25 2.15 -1.87
C MET A 24 -6.30 3.67 -2.09
N LEU A 25 -5.15 4.32 -2.13
CA LEU A 25 -5.04 5.77 -2.29
C LEU A 25 -5.55 6.22 -3.66
N GLU A 26 -5.24 5.49 -4.75
CA GLU A 26 -5.78 5.77 -6.09
C GLU A 26 -7.32 5.68 -6.12
N SER A 27 -7.88 4.65 -5.47
CA SER A 27 -9.34 4.50 -5.31
C SER A 27 -9.93 5.67 -4.51
N MET A 28 -9.30 6.09 -3.42
CA MET A 28 -9.74 7.25 -2.64
C MET A 28 -9.72 8.52 -3.47
N ALA A 29 -8.59 8.85 -4.11
CA ALA A 29 -8.44 10.05 -4.94
C ALA A 29 -9.50 10.12 -6.04
N SER A 30 -9.83 9.00 -6.70
CA SER A 30 -10.82 8.95 -7.78
C SER A 30 -12.24 9.35 -7.36
N ARG A 31 -12.57 9.29 -6.06
CA ARG A 31 -13.93 9.51 -5.51
C ARG A 31 -14.11 10.85 -4.80
N ILE A 32 -13.05 11.65 -4.65
CA ILE A 32 -13.12 12.95 -3.96
C ILE A 32 -13.53 14.06 -4.91
N ASP A 33 -14.80 14.45 -4.91
CA ASP A 33 -15.26 15.55 -5.78
C ASP A 33 -15.21 16.92 -5.11
N ASN A 34 -15.61 17.01 -3.83
CA ASN A 34 -15.88 18.29 -3.17
C ASN A 34 -14.77 18.77 -2.21
N TYR A 35 -13.62 18.10 -2.16
CA TYR A 35 -12.53 18.40 -1.22
C TYR A 35 -11.18 18.47 -1.94
N PRO A 36 -10.89 19.56 -2.68
CA PRO A 36 -9.69 19.66 -3.51
C PRO A 36 -8.38 19.55 -2.71
N ASP A 37 -8.32 20.11 -1.51
CA ASP A 37 -7.14 20.04 -0.66
C ASP A 37 -6.85 18.60 -0.20
N ILE A 38 -7.89 17.84 0.13
CA ILE A 38 -7.77 16.43 0.54
C ILE A 38 -7.31 15.60 -0.67
N ARG A 39 -7.93 15.79 -1.83
CA ARG A 39 -7.51 15.14 -3.08
C ARG A 39 -6.02 15.39 -3.35
N SER A 40 -5.58 16.64 -3.26
CA SER A 40 -4.17 17.00 -3.48
C SER A 40 -3.22 16.29 -2.52
N ARG A 41 -3.57 16.17 -1.23
CA ARG A 41 -2.76 15.41 -0.26
C ARG A 41 -2.70 13.92 -0.57
N ILE A 42 -3.81 13.31 -1.02
CA ILE A 42 -3.80 11.90 -1.43
C ILE A 42 -2.95 11.70 -2.68
N GLU A 43 -3.03 12.60 -3.67
CA GLU A 43 -2.19 12.54 -4.88
C GLU A 43 -0.69 12.69 -4.56
N GLN A 44 -0.35 13.57 -3.60
CA GLN A 44 0.99 13.64 -3.05
C GLN A 44 1.40 12.30 -2.42
N HIS A 45 0.54 11.71 -1.59
CA HIS A 45 0.82 10.44 -0.93
C HIS A 45 1.01 9.30 -1.94
N ILE A 46 0.18 9.20 -2.98
CA ILE A 46 0.36 8.24 -4.09
C ILE A 46 1.75 8.37 -4.70
N SER A 47 2.24 9.60 -4.89
CA SER A 47 3.57 9.86 -5.45
C SER A 47 4.69 9.38 -4.51
N GLU A 48 4.51 9.58 -3.19
CA GLU A 48 5.42 9.09 -2.16
C GLU A 48 5.45 7.55 -2.11
N THR A 49 4.27 6.91 -2.08
CA THR A 49 4.08 5.45 -2.14
C THR A 49 4.75 4.84 -3.37
N LYS A 50 4.54 5.42 -4.56
CA LYS A 50 5.19 4.96 -5.80
C LYS A 50 6.72 5.01 -5.71
N ARG A 51 7.26 6.07 -5.09
CA ARG A 51 8.70 6.16 -4.86
C ARG A 51 9.19 5.11 -3.86
N GLN A 52 8.44 4.85 -2.79
CA GLN A 52 8.76 3.81 -1.81
C GLN A 52 8.76 2.41 -2.45
N ILE A 53 7.77 2.10 -3.29
CA ILE A 53 7.73 0.86 -4.08
C ILE A 53 9.01 0.70 -4.91
N SER A 54 9.40 1.72 -5.68
CA SER A 54 10.62 1.64 -6.50
C SER A 54 11.88 1.42 -5.65
N LEU A 55 11.99 2.06 -4.49
CA LEU A 55 13.10 1.83 -3.56
C LEU A 55 13.12 0.40 -3.03
N LEU A 56 11.95 -0.17 -2.70
CA LEU A 56 11.84 -1.55 -2.26
C LEU A 56 12.20 -2.52 -3.38
N GLU A 57 11.75 -2.29 -4.61
CA GLU A 57 12.13 -3.08 -5.79
C GLU A 57 13.66 -3.10 -5.99
N GLU A 58 14.33 -1.94 -5.87
CA GLU A 58 15.80 -1.87 -5.94
C GLU A 58 16.47 -2.69 -4.83
N ILE A 59 15.94 -2.65 -3.60
CA ILE A 59 16.50 -3.39 -2.46
C ILE A 59 16.28 -4.90 -2.66
N LEU A 60 15.10 -5.31 -3.12
CA LEU A 60 14.76 -6.70 -3.41
C LEU A 60 15.71 -7.28 -4.47
N ASP A 61 15.94 -6.53 -5.56
CA ASP A 61 16.84 -6.92 -6.64
C ASP A 61 18.31 -7.05 -6.13
N ARG A 62 18.77 -6.13 -5.27
CA ARG A 62 20.12 -6.20 -4.67
C ARG A 62 20.32 -7.40 -3.74
N ASN A 63 19.24 -7.94 -3.17
CA ASN A 63 19.27 -9.11 -2.28
C ASN A 63 18.93 -10.43 -3.01
N ASP A 64 18.84 -10.42 -4.35
CA ASP A 64 18.48 -11.57 -5.20
C ASP A 64 17.15 -12.24 -4.77
N ILE A 65 16.18 -11.42 -4.34
CA ILE A 65 14.87 -11.88 -3.91
C ILE A 65 13.97 -12.03 -5.14
N SER A 66 13.59 -13.28 -5.46
CA SER A 66 12.82 -13.56 -6.68
C SER A 66 11.37 -13.03 -6.65
N ARG A 67 10.89 -12.62 -7.83
CA ARG A 67 9.54 -12.05 -8.03
C ARG A 67 8.40 -13.04 -7.80
N SER A 68 8.63 -14.35 -7.95
CA SER A 68 7.61 -15.37 -7.68
C SER A 68 7.23 -15.42 -6.20
N VAL A 69 8.19 -15.19 -5.29
CA VAL A 69 7.93 -15.18 -3.85
C VAL A 69 7.21 -13.88 -3.42
N LEU A 70 7.40 -12.77 -4.14
CA LEU A 70 6.61 -11.53 -3.93
C LEU A 70 5.12 -11.74 -4.22
N LYS A 71 4.79 -12.53 -5.24
CA LYS A 71 3.39 -12.83 -5.61
C LYS A 71 2.63 -13.55 -4.49
N ASP A 72 3.31 -14.40 -3.73
CA ASP A 72 2.71 -15.10 -2.58
C ASP A 72 2.42 -14.14 -1.42
N SER A 73 3.35 -13.21 -1.10
CA SER A 73 3.10 -12.15 -0.10
C SER A 73 1.97 -11.22 -0.50
N MET A 74 1.89 -10.81 -1.77
CA MET A 74 0.76 -10.02 -2.29
C MET A 74 -0.57 -10.75 -2.16
N SER A 75 -0.61 -12.06 -2.38
CA SER A 75 -1.84 -12.86 -2.26
C SER A 75 -2.36 -12.89 -0.81
N LYS A 76 -1.46 -12.93 0.18
CA LYS A 76 -1.81 -12.84 1.61
C LYS A 76 -2.32 -11.45 1.99
N MET A 77 -1.69 -10.40 1.48
CA MET A 77 -2.14 -9.01 1.66
C MET A 77 -3.49 -8.74 0.99
N ALA A 78 -3.73 -9.26 -0.22
CA ALA A 78 -5.03 -9.14 -0.89
C ALA A 78 -6.18 -9.72 -0.06
N ALA A 79 -5.94 -10.81 0.69
CA ALA A 79 -6.93 -11.36 1.62
C ALA A 79 -7.24 -10.40 2.78
N LEU A 80 -6.25 -9.63 3.24
CA LEU A 80 -6.44 -8.56 4.23
C LEU A 80 -7.16 -7.35 3.61
N GLY A 81 -6.82 -7.00 2.36
CA GLY A 81 -7.36 -5.87 1.61
C GLY A 81 -8.85 -5.96 1.24
N GLN A 82 -9.44 -7.16 1.18
CA GLN A 82 -10.90 -7.29 1.03
C GLN A 82 -11.68 -6.64 2.18
N SER A 83 -11.07 -6.48 3.36
CA SER A 83 -11.72 -5.83 4.51
C SER A 83 -11.73 -4.29 4.43
N ILE A 84 -10.75 -3.68 3.74
CA ILE A 84 -10.63 -2.22 3.55
C ILE A 84 -11.24 -1.80 2.19
N GLY A 85 -11.27 -2.71 1.21
CA GLY A 85 -11.87 -2.51 -0.12
C GLY A 85 -13.40 -2.44 -0.14
N GLY A 86 -14.07 -2.53 1.02
CA GLY A 86 -15.50 -2.30 1.18
C GLY A 86 -15.86 -0.84 0.93
N MET A 87 -16.01 -0.48 -0.35
CA MET A 87 -16.72 0.66 -0.92
C MET A 87 -17.24 1.70 0.09
N PHE A 88 -16.40 2.59 0.61
CA PHE A 88 -16.88 3.79 1.29
C PHE A 88 -17.52 4.70 0.24
N PRO A 89 -18.77 5.14 0.45
CA PRO A 89 -19.39 6.12 -0.44
C PRO A 89 -18.67 7.47 -0.31
N SER A 90 -18.78 8.30 -1.36
CA SER A 90 -18.03 9.56 -1.52
C SER A 90 -18.30 10.60 -0.42
N ASP A 91 -19.37 10.44 0.35
CA ASP A 91 -19.73 11.24 1.51
C ASP A 91 -19.01 10.82 2.82
N GLU A 92 -18.30 9.69 2.83
CA GLU A 92 -17.60 9.17 4.00
C GLU A 92 -16.08 9.45 4.00
N ILE A 93 -15.66 10.62 3.50
CA ILE A 93 -14.25 11.05 3.47
C ILE A 93 -13.54 10.92 4.82
N VAL A 94 -14.25 11.17 5.93
CA VAL A 94 -13.72 11.00 7.28
C VAL A 94 -13.39 9.53 7.57
N LYS A 95 -14.25 8.58 7.17
CA LYS A 95 -13.97 7.15 7.37
C LYS A 95 -12.81 6.70 6.48
N GLY A 96 -12.78 7.15 5.22
CA GLY A 96 -11.64 6.91 4.33
C GLY A 96 -10.32 7.44 4.92
N SER A 97 -10.35 8.64 5.52
CA SER A 97 -9.18 9.25 6.17
C SER A 97 -8.75 8.48 7.43
N ILE A 98 -9.70 7.99 8.25
CA ILE A 98 -9.41 7.15 9.41
C ILE A 98 -8.83 5.81 8.98
N SER A 99 -9.40 5.16 7.96
CA SER A 99 -8.90 3.90 7.41
C SER A 99 -7.49 4.06 6.85
N GLY A 100 -7.23 5.14 6.12
CA GLY A 100 -5.89 5.50 5.66
C GLY A 100 -4.94 5.68 6.84
N TYR A 101 -5.29 6.49 7.83
CA TYR A 101 -4.46 6.70 9.02
C TYR A 101 -4.14 5.39 9.76
N VAL A 102 -5.13 4.51 9.96
CA VAL A 102 -4.93 3.22 10.62
C VAL A 102 -4.02 2.30 9.78
N PHE A 103 -4.16 2.32 8.46
CA PHE A 103 -3.28 1.57 7.55
C PHE A 103 -1.81 2.00 7.72
N GLU A 104 -1.54 3.30 7.83
CA GLU A 104 -0.19 3.85 8.04
C GLU A 104 0.44 3.51 9.42
N GLN A 105 -0.27 2.83 10.32
CA GLN A 105 0.25 2.42 11.64
C GLN A 105 0.71 0.96 11.69
N PHE A 106 0.59 0.22 10.59
CA PHE A 106 1.12 -1.14 10.45
C PHE A 106 2.53 -1.12 9.87
#